data_AF-A0AAD9RKV9-F1
#
_entry.id   AF-A0AAD9RKV9-F1
#
_cell.length_a   1.000
_cell.length_b   1.000
_cell.length_c   1.000
_cell.angle_alpha   90.00
_cell.angle_beta   90.00
_cell.angle_gamma   90.00
#
_symmetry.space_group_name_H-M   'P 1'
#
loop_
_entity.id
_entity.type
_entity.pdbx_description
1 polymer ?
#
loop_
_entity_poly.entity_id
_entity_poly.type
_entity_poly.pdbx_seq_one_letter_code
_entity_poly.pdbx_strand_id
1 'polypeptide(L)'
;MIKCNTLREIAFSNETQSSRKVMVVRRFDTALSKEIRDMFSTKQNVKTTLIHGPQELSKTFLYEAAIYWAEEGHRVFYITPEPLQSLPSACHDRTSSSYMVLKLIRFIYLSDYKSLVTQLTELHTFVSLPSIFLLDDLDHYLNDDATEIQEPCQEEKKMRIARACSVIFDAINSCSRISNTAVHACVWSSSALKKSDMDPTIYFRNIWNVSEDREKKIISLEKVGHETCEPDGYPSFEYHKFQDGTRILKKVFRTFLD
;
A
#
# COMPACT_ATOMS: atom_id res chain seq x y z
N MET A 1 -22.04 -24.08 19.25
CA MET A 1 -23.05 -23.11 19.72
C MET A 1 -22.37 -22.19 20.73
N ILE A 2 -21.70 -21.14 20.25
CA ILE A 2 -20.90 -20.23 21.10
C ILE A 2 -21.78 -19.04 21.45
N LYS A 3 -21.99 -18.84 22.76
CA LYS A 3 -22.79 -17.74 23.32
C LYS A 3 -22.05 -16.42 23.13
N CYS A 4 -22.67 -15.50 22.38
CA CYS A 4 -22.27 -14.11 22.27
C CYS A 4 -22.94 -13.34 23.41
N ASN A 5 -22.19 -12.88 24.41
CA ASN A 5 -22.69 -11.99 25.46
C ASN A 5 -21.56 -11.04 25.87
N THR A 6 -21.54 -9.83 25.31
CA THR A 6 -21.07 -8.65 26.06
C THR A 6 -21.71 -7.40 25.45
N LEU A 7 -22.88 -7.04 25.96
CA LEU A 7 -23.39 -5.67 25.93
C LEU A 7 -22.40 -4.79 26.72
N ARG A 8 -21.97 -3.66 26.16
CA ARG A 8 -21.27 -2.62 26.92
C ARG A 8 -22.23 -1.48 27.22
N GLU A 9 -22.42 -1.24 28.52
CA GLU A 9 -23.23 -0.18 29.12
C GLU A 9 -22.72 1.21 28.72
N ILE A 10 -23.66 2.11 28.44
CA ILE A 10 -23.41 3.55 28.35
C ILE A 10 -23.63 4.13 29.74
N ALA A 11 -22.55 4.48 30.44
CA ALA A 11 -22.63 5.19 31.71
C ALA A 11 -22.66 6.70 31.45
N PHE A 12 -23.77 7.35 31.78
CA PHE A 12 -23.87 8.81 31.91
C PHE A 12 -23.71 9.18 33.38
N SER A 13 -22.69 9.97 33.72
CA SER A 13 -22.63 10.63 35.02
C SER A 13 -23.11 12.08 34.87
N ASN A 14 -24.12 12.45 35.67
CA ASN A 14 -24.62 13.80 35.78
C ASN A 14 -23.86 14.53 36.88
N GLU A 15 -23.01 15.49 36.52
CA GLU A 15 -22.61 16.57 37.42
C GLU A 15 -22.75 17.91 36.70
N THR A 16 -23.62 18.73 37.28
CA THR A 16 -23.88 20.12 36.94
C THR A 16 -22.76 21.02 37.44
N GLN A 17 -21.94 21.57 36.54
CA GLN A 17 -21.62 23.00 36.39
C GLN A 17 -20.39 23.19 35.49
N SER A 18 -20.59 23.98 34.43
CA SER A 18 -19.58 24.78 33.72
C SER A 18 -18.20 24.12 33.43
N SER A 19 -18.07 23.43 32.28
CA SER A 19 -16.94 23.56 31.33
C SER A 19 -16.91 22.38 30.35
N ARG A 20 -16.57 22.71 29.10
CA ARG A 20 -16.23 21.85 27.94
C ARG A 20 -16.31 20.32 28.16
N LYS A 21 -17.27 19.68 27.51
CA LYS A 21 -17.27 18.22 27.27
C LYS A 21 -16.08 17.86 26.38
N VAL A 22 -15.02 17.32 26.97
CA VAL A 22 -13.95 16.66 26.22
C VAL A 22 -14.42 15.24 25.91
N MET A 23 -14.56 14.93 24.63
CA MET A 23 -14.80 13.56 24.16
C MET A 23 -13.49 12.78 24.31
N VAL A 24 -13.39 11.96 25.36
CA VAL A 24 -12.28 11.02 25.51
C VAL A 24 -12.55 9.86 24.54
N VAL A 25 -11.99 9.95 23.32
CA VAL A 25 -11.90 8.81 22.41
C VAL A 25 -10.96 7.81 23.07
N ARG A 26 -11.53 6.74 23.65
CA ARG A 26 -10.74 5.66 24.22
C ARG A 26 -9.91 5.03 23.10
N ARG A 27 -8.59 5.12 23.23
CA ARG A 27 -7.56 4.43 22.45
C ARG A 27 -8.05 3.02 22.09
N PHE A 28 -7.98 2.67 20.80
CA PHE A 28 -8.12 1.29 20.35
C PHE A 28 -7.15 0.41 21.13
N ASP A 29 -7.69 -0.66 21.71
CA ASP A 29 -6.98 -1.58 22.60
C ASP A 29 -5.77 -2.18 21.87
N THR A 30 -4.56 -1.96 22.38
CA THR A 30 -3.31 -2.44 21.80
C THR A 30 -3.23 -3.98 21.78
N ALA A 31 -4.03 -4.65 22.60
CA ALA A 31 -4.19 -6.10 22.59
C ALA A 31 -4.96 -6.61 21.36
N LEU A 32 -6.03 -5.91 20.95
CA LEU A 32 -6.83 -6.28 19.77
C LEU A 32 -6.04 -6.03 18.48
N SER A 33 -5.28 -4.93 18.42
CA SER A 33 -4.38 -4.65 17.28
C SER A 33 -3.24 -5.67 17.21
N LYS A 34 -2.74 -6.14 18.36
CA LYS A 34 -1.75 -7.23 18.43
C LYS A 34 -2.33 -8.57 18.00
N GLU A 35 -3.53 -8.95 18.44
CA GLU A 35 -4.18 -10.20 18.02
C GLU A 35 -4.51 -10.21 16.52
N ILE A 36 -5.02 -9.10 15.97
CA ILE A 36 -5.24 -8.96 14.52
C ILE A 36 -3.90 -9.06 13.78
N ARG A 37 -2.85 -8.37 14.26
CA ARG A 37 -1.49 -8.46 13.70
C ARG A 37 -0.96 -9.89 13.73
N ASP A 38 -1.15 -10.61 14.85
CA ASP A 38 -0.71 -11.99 15.04
C ASP A 38 -1.51 -12.97 14.17
N MET A 39 -2.79 -12.69 13.91
CA MET A 39 -3.63 -13.42 12.96
C MET A 39 -3.07 -13.34 11.53
N PHE A 40 -2.46 -12.20 11.16
CA PHE A 40 -1.70 -12.00 9.92
C PHE A 40 -0.19 -12.32 10.04
N SER A 41 0.30 -12.84 11.18
CA SER A 41 1.74 -13.06 11.43
C SER A 41 2.18 -14.52 11.33
N THR A 42 1.28 -15.45 10.98
CA THR A 42 1.61 -16.88 10.83
C THR A 42 2.52 -17.13 9.62
N LYS A 43 3.84 -17.20 9.83
CA LYS A 43 4.89 -17.57 8.84
C LYS A 43 4.61 -17.03 7.42
N GLN A 44 4.18 -15.77 7.31
CA GLN A 44 3.88 -15.20 6.01
C GLN A 44 5.21 -14.86 5.33
N ASN A 45 5.54 -15.57 4.26
CA ASN A 45 6.57 -15.18 3.31
C ASN A 45 6.06 -14.01 2.44
N VAL A 46 5.41 -13.03 3.07
CA VAL A 46 4.83 -11.87 2.41
C VAL A 46 5.43 -10.62 3.02
N LYS A 47 5.90 -9.73 2.15
CA LYS A 47 6.35 -8.39 2.54
C LYS A 47 5.41 -7.37 1.93
N THR A 48 4.97 -6.43 2.75
CA THR A 48 3.96 -5.45 2.34
C THR A 48 4.48 -4.04 2.55
N THR A 49 4.45 -3.28 1.47
CA THR A 49 4.94 -1.91 1.38
C THR A 49 3.80 -1.01 0.94
N LEU A 50 3.56 0.05 1.70
CA LEU A 50 2.70 1.16 1.32
C LEU A 50 3.56 2.37 0.99
N ILE A 51 3.27 3.00 -0.13
CA ILE A 51 3.91 4.24 -0.55
C ILE A 51 2.86 5.33 -0.61
N HIS A 52 3.09 6.38 0.16
CA HIS A 52 2.25 7.56 0.22
C HIS A 52 2.87 8.71 -0.54
N GLY A 53 2.20 9.22 -1.57
CA GLY A 53 2.73 10.39 -2.27
C GLY A 53 1.80 10.96 -3.33
N PRO A 54 2.21 12.08 -3.95
CA PRO A 54 1.45 12.71 -5.02
C PRO A 54 1.12 11.73 -6.16
N GLN A 55 -0.12 11.74 -6.64
CA GLN A 55 -0.59 10.83 -7.69
C GLN A 55 0.24 10.95 -8.97
N GLU A 56 0.78 12.13 -9.26
CA GLU A 56 1.60 12.39 -10.45
C GLU A 56 2.92 11.61 -10.47
N LEU A 57 3.37 11.12 -9.31
CA LEU A 57 4.60 10.34 -9.16
C LEU A 57 4.36 8.84 -9.17
N SER A 58 3.12 8.37 -8.97
CA SER A 58 2.81 6.96 -8.75
C SER A 58 3.23 6.08 -9.93
N LYS A 59 2.81 6.48 -11.14
CA LYS A 59 3.10 5.78 -12.39
C LYS A 59 4.60 5.70 -12.66
N THR A 60 5.33 6.80 -12.48
CA THR A 60 6.79 6.83 -12.69
C THR A 60 7.49 5.89 -11.69
N PHE A 61 7.15 6.01 -10.41
CA PHE A 61 7.80 5.26 -9.34
C PHE A 61 7.54 3.76 -9.43
N LEU A 62 6.27 3.36 -9.55
CA LEU A 62 5.90 1.95 -9.64
C LEU A 62 6.38 1.33 -10.94
N TYR A 63 6.42 2.07 -12.05
CA TYR A 63 6.95 1.54 -13.31
C TYR A 63 8.45 1.27 -13.21
N GLU A 64 9.20 2.16 -12.58
CA GLU A 64 10.62 1.93 -12.31
C GLU A 64 10.84 0.74 -11.36
N ALA A 65 9.97 0.57 -10.36
CA ALA A 65 9.96 -0.62 -9.50
C ALA A 65 9.73 -1.89 -10.33
N ALA A 66 8.76 -1.88 -11.24
CA ALA A 66 8.42 -3.01 -12.09
C ALA A 66 9.61 -3.44 -12.96
N ILE A 67 10.27 -2.47 -13.60
CA ILE A 67 11.45 -2.76 -14.43
C ILE A 67 12.61 -3.25 -13.57
N TYR A 68 12.86 -2.64 -12.41
CA TYR A 68 13.89 -3.10 -11.48
C TYR A 68 13.69 -4.56 -11.08
N TRP A 69 12.49 -4.91 -10.62
CA TRP A 69 12.17 -6.27 -10.20
C TRP A 69 12.25 -7.28 -11.33
N ALA A 70 11.79 -6.91 -12.52
CA ALA A 70 11.90 -7.75 -13.70
C ALA A 70 13.35 -7.96 -14.15
N GLU A 71 14.22 -6.94 -14.03
CA GLU A 71 15.66 -7.08 -14.29
C GLU A 71 16.34 -8.07 -13.34
N GLU A 72 15.88 -8.11 -12.07
CA GLU A 72 16.32 -9.10 -11.07
C GLU A 72 15.67 -10.49 -11.29
N GLY A 73 14.90 -10.68 -12.36
CA GLY A 73 14.32 -11.97 -12.74
C GLY A 73 12.97 -12.29 -12.08
N HIS A 74 12.36 -11.34 -11.37
CA HIS A 74 11.08 -11.54 -10.71
C HIS A 74 9.90 -11.40 -11.65
N ARG A 75 8.85 -12.20 -11.42
CA ARG A 75 7.57 -12.04 -12.09
C ARG A 75 6.78 -10.92 -11.42
N VAL A 76 6.50 -9.87 -12.16
CA VAL A 76 5.85 -8.64 -11.68
C VAL A 76 4.45 -8.56 -12.23
N PHE A 77 3.46 -8.41 -11.35
CA PHE A 77 2.11 -8.02 -11.75
C PHE A 77 1.95 -6.54 -11.43
N TYR A 78 1.69 -5.75 -12.47
CA TYR A 78 1.48 -4.32 -12.38
C TYR A 78 0.00 -4.04 -12.63
N ILE A 79 -0.73 -3.64 -11.59
CA ILE A 79 -2.14 -3.30 -11.65
C ILE A 79 -2.28 -1.78 -11.62
N THR A 80 -3.03 -1.21 -12.57
CA THR A 80 -3.32 0.23 -12.66
C THR A 80 -4.73 0.48 -13.18
N PRO A 81 -5.39 1.58 -12.77
CA PRO A 81 -6.70 1.96 -13.29
C PRO A 81 -6.74 2.14 -14.81
N GLU A 82 -5.68 2.73 -15.35
CA GLU A 82 -5.63 3.14 -16.75
C GLU A 82 -4.44 2.52 -17.49
N PRO A 83 -4.57 2.26 -18.80
CA PRO A 83 -3.46 1.97 -19.67
C PRO A 83 -2.35 3.01 -19.60
N LEU A 84 -1.10 2.54 -19.62
CA LEU A 84 0.05 3.43 -19.79
C LEU A 84 0.00 4.03 -21.21
N GLN A 85 -0.41 5.29 -21.33
CA GLN A 85 -0.54 5.98 -22.63
C GLN A 85 0.80 6.15 -23.35
N SER A 86 1.87 6.26 -22.58
CA SER A 86 3.24 6.19 -23.03
C SER A 86 4.04 5.45 -21.97
N LEU A 87 5.15 4.82 -22.37
CA LEU A 87 6.15 4.42 -21.39
C LEU A 87 6.53 5.71 -20.62
N PRO A 88 6.48 5.72 -19.28
CA PRO A 88 6.98 6.84 -18.51
C PRO A 88 8.34 7.22 -19.09
N SER A 89 8.50 8.50 -19.44
CA SER A 89 9.65 9.04 -20.17
C SER A 89 10.90 8.29 -19.73
N ALA A 90 11.47 7.49 -20.64
CA ALA A 90 12.54 6.57 -20.31
C ALA A 90 13.58 7.35 -19.51
N CYS A 91 13.83 6.93 -18.27
CA CYS A 91 14.97 7.44 -17.52
C CYS A 91 16.20 7.22 -18.41
N HIS A 92 16.82 8.32 -18.83
CA HIS A 92 17.59 8.48 -20.08
C HIS A 92 18.88 7.63 -20.22
N ASP A 93 19.09 6.61 -19.39
CA ASP A 93 20.33 5.82 -19.34
C ASP A 93 20.13 4.29 -19.43
N ARG A 94 18.89 3.80 -19.54
CA ARG A 94 18.67 2.36 -19.80
C ARG A 94 18.81 2.10 -21.30
N THR A 95 19.81 1.29 -21.67
CA THR A 95 19.78 0.55 -22.94
C THR A 95 18.42 -0.14 -23.01
N SER A 96 17.73 0.00 -24.14
CA SER A 96 16.35 -0.48 -24.35
C SER A 96 16.08 -1.74 -23.53
N SER A 97 15.20 -1.65 -22.52
CA SER A 97 14.93 -2.78 -21.63
C SER A 97 14.70 -4.01 -22.48
N SER A 98 15.57 -5.02 -22.34
CA SER A 98 15.52 -6.21 -23.18
C SER A 98 14.10 -6.75 -23.19
N TYR A 99 13.61 -7.17 -24.36
CA TYR A 99 12.29 -7.80 -24.51
C TYR A 99 12.04 -8.91 -23.46
N MET A 100 13.12 -9.54 -22.98
CA MET A 100 13.09 -10.54 -21.90
C MET A 100 12.67 -9.97 -20.53
N VAL A 101 13.02 -8.73 -20.21
CA VAL A 101 12.61 -8.04 -18.97
C VAL A 101 11.12 -7.73 -19.02
N LEU A 102 10.63 -7.17 -20.13
CA LEU A 102 9.21 -6.83 -20.28
C LEU A 102 8.31 -8.07 -20.25
N LYS A 103 8.79 -9.23 -20.71
CA LYS A 103 8.08 -10.52 -20.58
C LYS A 103 7.80 -10.95 -19.14
N LEU A 104 8.58 -10.48 -18.18
CA LEU A 104 8.38 -10.78 -16.77
C LEU A 104 7.36 -9.86 -16.10
N ILE A 105 6.93 -8.80 -16.79
CA ILE A 105 5.94 -7.84 -16.29
C ILE A 105 4.60 -8.11 -16.96
N ARG A 106 3.59 -8.41 -16.16
CA ARG A 106 2.20 -8.49 -16.59
C ARG A 106 1.47 -7.22 -16.18
N PHE A 107 1.14 -6.38 -17.16
CA PHE A 107 0.26 -5.23 -16.95
C PHE A 107 -1.20 -5.68 -16.91
N ILE A 108 -1.94 -5.21 -15.93
CA ILE A 108 -3.35 -5.50 -15.70
C ILE A 108 -4.06 -4.17 -15.47
N TYR A 109 -5.08 -3.91 -16.28
CA TYR A 109 -5.80 -2.64 -16.29
C TYR A 109 -7.19 -2.86 -15.71
N LEU A 110 -7.50 -2.27 -14.55
CA LEU A 110 -8.74 -2.50 -13.82
C LEU A 110 -9.39 -1.16 -13.49
N SER A 111 -10.50 -0.85 -14.13
CA SER A 111 -11.14 0.47 -14.04
C SER A 111 -11.82 0.76 -12.71
N ASP A 112 -12.15 -0.27 -11.92
CA ASP A 112 -13.09 -0.18 -10.82
C ASP A 112 -12.78 -1.20 -9.71
N TYR A 113 -13.32 -0.97 -8.51
CA TYR A 113 -13.10 -1.81 -7.34
C TYR A 113 -13.57 -3.25 -7.56
N LYS A 114 -14.69 -3.41 -8.26
CA LYS A 114 -15.27 -4.73 -8.53
C LYS A 114 -14.32 -5.57 -9.40
N SER A 115 -13.73 -4.96 -10.42
CA SER A 115 -12.74 -5.56 -11.30
C SER A 115 -11.47 -5.90 -10.53
N LEU A 116 -11.01 -5.01 -9.63
CA LEU A 116 -9.90 -5.30 -8.72
C LEU A 116 -10.16 -6.53 -7.85
N VAL A 117 -11.28 -6.58 -7.15
CA VAL A 117 -11.62 -7.72 -6.28
C VAL A 117 -11.72 -9.01 -7.08
N THR A 118 -12.42 -8.99 -8.22
CA THR A 118 -12.57 -10.18 -9.08
C THR A 118 -11.20 -10.73 -9.49
N GLN A 119 -10.34 -9.85 -10.01
CA GLN A 119 -8.98 -10.19 -10.42
C GLN A 119 -8.13 -10.77 -9.28
N LEU A 120 -8.24 -10.21 -8.07
CA LEU A 120 -7.50 -10.68 -6.89
C LEU A 120 -8.01 -12.02 -6.38
N THR A 121 -9.33 -12.24 -6.39
CA THR A 121 -9.92 -13.52 -5.98
C THR A 121 -9.52 -14.66 -6.92
N GLU A 122 -9.34 -14.38 -8.21
CA GLU A 122 -8.94 -15.37 -9.21
C GLU A 122 -7.43 -15.51 -9.35
N LEU A 123 -6.64 -14.65 -8.70
CA LEU A 123 -5.18 -14.58 -8.87
C LEU A 123 -4.49 -15.93 -8.65
N HIS A 124 -4.98 -16.71 -7.68
CA HIS A 124 -4.46 -18.03 -7.34
C HIS A 124 -4.66 -19.10 -8.43
N THR A 125 -5.55 -18.87 -9.39
CA THR A 125 -5.84 -19.78 -10.51
C THR A 125 -4.91 -19.57 -11.71
N PHE A 126 -4.07 -18.54 -11.67
CA PHE A 126 -3.28 -18.14 -12.81
C PHE A 126 -2.15 -19.14 -13.05
N VAL A 127 -1.88 -19.43 -14.33
CA VAL A 127 -0.80 -20.34 -14.76
C VAL A 127 0.56 -19.91 -14.18
N SER A 128 0.76 -18.60 -14.02
CA SER A 128 1.94 -18.03 -13.38
C SER A 128 1.53 -17.03 -12.31
N LEU A 129 2.06 -17.20 -11.09
CA LEU A 129 1.84 -16.31 -9.96
C LEU A 129 2.93 -15.23 -9.88
N PRO A 130 2.60 -14.02 -9.39
CA PRO A 130 3.60 -12.97 -9.16
C PRO A 130 4.48 -13.29 -7.96
N SER A 131 5.77 -12.94 -8.06
CA SER A 131 6.63 -12.75 -6.88
C SER A 131 6.62 -11.29 -6.43
N ILE A 132 6.24 -10.37 -7.31
CA ILE A 132 6.09 -8.94 -7.04
C ILE A 132 4.71 -8.49 -7.51
N PHE A 133 3.96 -7.87 -6.61
CA PHE A 133 2.63 -7.33 -6.84
C PHE A 133 2.71 -5.81 -6.65
N LEU A 134 2.40 -5.06 -7.70
CA LEU A 134 2.39 -3.59 -7.69
C LEU A 134 0.95 -3.13 -7.96
N LEU A 135 0.37 -2.37 -7.04
CA LEU A 135 -0.93 -1.74 -7.21
C LEU A 135 -0.76 -0.22 -7.24
N ASP A 136 -1.00 0.34 -8.41
CA ASP A 136 -1.06 1.78 -8.62
C ASP A 136 -2.42 2.32 -8.18
N ASP A 137 -2.38 3.52 -7.59
CA ASP A 137 -3.53 4.34 -7.22
C ASP A 137 -4.66 3.60 -6.47
N LEU A 138 -4.37 3.11 -5.25
CA LEU A 138 -5.39 2.48 -4.40
C LEU A 138 -6.59 3.40 -4.16
N ASP A 139 -6.36 4.71 -4.08
CA ASP A 139 -7.40 5.72 -3.87
C ASP A 139 -8.49 5.66 -4.95
N HIS A 140 -8.13 5.41 -6.21
CA HIS A 140 -9.08 5.24 -7.32
C HIS A 140 -10.14 4.17 -7.00
N TYR A 141 -9.69 3.00 -6.54
CA TYR A 141 -10.58 1.89 -6.22
C TYR A 141 -11.39 2.08 -4.93
N LEU A 142 -11.02 3.04 -4.08
CA LEU A 142 -11.75 3.33 -2.84
C LEU A 142 -12.86 4.36 -3.04
N ASN A 143 -12.76 5.18 -4.09
CA ASN A 143 -13.66 6.29 -4.39
C ASN A 143 -14.65 5.98 -5.53
N ASP A 144 -14.61 4.76 -6.07
CA ASP A 144 -15.32 4.30 -7.27
C ASP A 144 -16.87 4.33 -7.15
N ASP A 145 -17.42 4.45 -5.94
CA ASP A 145 -18.85 4.67 -5.69
C ASP A 145 -19.27 6.14 -5.94
N ALA A 146 -18.84 6.74 -7.05
CA ALA A 146 -19.15 8.11 -7.46
C ALA A 146 -20.66 8.39 -7.70
N THR A 147 -21.51 7.38 -7.51
CA THR A 147 -22.98 7.51 -7.55
C THR A 147 -23.58 8.03 -6.24
N GLU A 148 -22.83 8.09 -5.15
CA GLU A 148 -23.34 8.60 -3.87
C GLU A 148 -23.14 10.13 -3.79
N ILE A 149 -24.24 10.88 -3.82
CA ILE A 149 -24.29 12.36 -3.74
C ILE A 149 -23.75 12.90 -2.39
N GLN A 150 -23.44 12.00 -1.44
CA GLN A 150 -22.93 12.32 -0.12
C GLN A 150 -21.54 11.71 0.09
N GLU A 151 -20.62 12.53 0.59
CA GLU A 151 -19.33 12.07 1.08
C GLU A 151 -19.55 10.96 2.13
N PRO A 152 -18.99 9.76 1.93
CA PRO A 152 -19.22 8.65 2.84
C PRO A 152 -18.71 8.98 4.23
N CYS A 153 -19.39 8.48 5.25
CA CYS A 153 -18.96 8.74 6.63
C CYS A 153 -17.59 8.10 6.89
N GLN A 154 -16.88 8.58 7.93
CA GLN A 154 -15.54 8.10 8.24
C GLN A 154 -15.47 6.58 8.46
N GLU A 155 -16.51 5.98 9.05
CA GLU A 155 -16.56 4.54 9.29
C GLU A 155 -16.75 3.72 8.00
N GLU A 156 -17.52 4.22 7.04
CA GLU A 156 -17.65 3.60 5.71
C GLU A 156 -16.32 3.66 4.94
N LYS A 157 -15.61 4.79 5.00
CA LYS A 157 -14.28 4.94 4.40
C LYS A 157 -13.28 3.94 4.99
N LYS A 158 -13.23 3.83 6.32
CA LYS A 158 -12.41 2.82 7.02
C LYS A 158 -12.76 1.40 6.60
N MET A 159 -14.05 1.10 6.50
CA MET A 159 -14.53 -0.23 6.09
C MET A 159 -14.13 -0.55 4.64
N ARG A 160 -14.25 0.40 3.71
CA ARG A 160 -13.81 0.24 2.32
C ARG A 160 -12.30 -0.04 2.24
N ILE A 161 -11.50 0.75 2.95
CA ILE A 161 -10.04 0.55 3.05
C ILE A 161 -9.71 -0.82 3.63
N ALA A 162 -10.34 -1.18 4.75
CA ALA A 162 -10.10 -2.46 5.41
C ALA A 162 -10.43 -3.65 4.51
N ARG A 163 -11.54 -3.58 3.76
CA ARG A 163 -11.91 -4.60 2.78
C ARG A 163 -10.89 -4.70 1.64
N ALA A 164 -10.54 -3.56 1.03
CA ALA A 164 -9.58 -3.52 -0.07
C ALA A 164 -8.23 -4.13 0.34
N CYS A 165 -7.68 -3.66 1.48
CA CYS A 165 -6.45 -4.21 2.05
C CYS A 165 -6.59 -5.70 2.37
N SER A 166 -7.69 -6.14 2.99
CA SER A 166 -7.88 -7.56 3.31
C SER A 166 -7.87 -8.45 2.06
N VAL A 167 -8.55 -8.04 0.99
CA VAL A 167 -8.58 -8.79 -0.28
C VAL A 167 -7.20 -8.84 -0.94
N ILE A 168 -6.48 -7.72 -0.96
CA ILE A 168 -5.10 -7.66 -1.46
C ILE A 168 -4.23 -8.67 -0.69
N PHE A 169 -4.27 -8.62 0.64
CA PHE A 169 -3.44 -9.47 1.49
C PHE A 169 -3.80 -10.95 1.38
N ASP A 170 -5.07 -11.29 1.28
CA ASP A 170 -5.50 -12.68 1.07
C ASP A 170 -4.99 -13.22 -0.26
N ALA A 171 -5.13 -12.44 -1.34
CA ALA A 171 -4.64 -12.82 -2.66
C ALA A 171 -3.12 -13.03 -2.69
N ILE A 172 -2.35 -12.13 -2.08
CA ILE A 172 -0.89 -12.24 -2.02
C ILE A 172 -0.45 -13.41 -1.13
N ASN A 173 -1.11 -13.62 0.01
CA ASN A 173 -0.84 -14.76 0.89
C ASN A 173 -1.13 -16.08 0.19
N SER A 174 -2.23 -16.15 -0.57
CA SER A 174 -2.55 -17.30 -1.40
C SER A 174 -1.45 -17.55 -2.44
N CYS A 175 -0.98 -16.51 -3.13
CA CYS A 175 0.14 -16.62 -4.07
C CYS A 175 1.41 -17.15 -3.42
N SER A 176 1.77 -16.63 -2.24
CA SER A 176 2.95 -17.07 -1.50
C SER A 176 2.85 -18.53 -1.07
N ARG A 177 1.67 -18.97 -0.60
CA ARG A 177 1.41 -20.36 -0.20
C ARG A 177 1.50 -21.33 -1.38
N ILE A 178 0.89 -20.99 -2.52
CA ILE A 178 0.86 -21.86 -3.71
C ILE A 178 2.23 -21.94 -4.38
N SER A 179 2.92 -20.80 -4.51
CA SER A 179 4.26 -20.76 -5.11
C SER A 179 5.35 -21.27 -4.17
N ASN A 180 5.08 -21.34 -2.86
CA ASN A 180 6.06 -21.61 -1.80
C ASN A 180 7.27 -20.65 -1.88
N THR A 181 7.03 -19.39 -2.26
CA THR A 181 8.05 -18.35 -2.37
C THR A 181 7.63 -17.07 -1.68
N ALA A 182 8.61 -16.19 -1.44
CA ALA A 182 8.32 -14.86 -0.92
C ALA A 182 7.64 -13.98 -1.97
N VAL A 183 6.53 -13.36 -1.59
CA VAL A 183 5.80 -12.42 -2.45
C VAL A 183 5.84 -11.03 -1.83
N HIS A 184 6.20 -10.03 -2.62
CA HIS A 184 6.28 -8.65 -2.18
C HIS A 184 5.14 -7.87 -2.80
N ALA A 185 4.42 -7.13 -1.97
CA ALA A 185 3.35 -6.27 -2.40
C ALA A 185 3.70 -4.82 -2.12
N CYS A 186 3.60 -3.99 -3.15
CA CYS A 186 3.80 -2.56 -3.06
C CYS A 186 2.53 -1.87 -3.56
N VAL A 187 1.94 -1.04 -2.70
CA VAL A 187 0.69 -0.34 -2.98
C VAL A 187 0.94 1.16 -2.89
N TRP A 188 0.51 1.92 -3.89
CA TRP A 188 0.54 3.37 -3.86
C TRP A 188 -0.79 3.94 -3.38
N SER A 189 -0.75 4.94 -2.51
CA SER A 189 -1.93 5.70 -2.10
C SER A 189 -1.60 7.19 -1.97
N SER A 190 -2.40 8.05 -2.58
CA SER A 190 -2.17 9.49 -2.53
C SER A 190 -2.68 10.14 -1.25
N SER A 191 -3.86 9.73 -0.76
CA SER A 191 -4.46 10.38 0.40
C SER A 191 -5.45 9.54 1.22
N ALA A 192 -6.00 8.45 0.67
CA ALA A 192 -7.13 7.73 1.23
C ALA A 192 -6.83 7.18 2.62
N LEU A 193 -5.68 6.54 2.81
CA LEU A 193 -5.34 5.98 4.12
C LEU A 193 -5.02 7.08 5.14
N LYS A 194 -4.37 8.18 4.72
CA LYS A 194 -4.09 9.34 5.61
C LYS A 194 -5.37 10.04 6.07
N LYS A 195 -6.40 10.13 5.21
CA LYS A 195 -7.67 10.83 5.50
C LYS A 195 -8.64 10.03 6.36
N SER A 196 -8.43 8.73 6.49
CA SER A 196 -9.38 7.79 7.13
C SER A 196 -9.18 7.60 8.63
N ASP A 197 -8.18 8.25 9.25
CA ASP A 197 -7.72 8.01 10.63
C ASP A 197 -7.46 6.52 10.95
N MET A 198 -7.25 5.70 9.91
CA MET A 198 -6.97 4.28 10.03
C MET A 198 -5.46 4.07 10.12
N ASP A 199 -5.01 3.21 11.03
CA ASP A 199 -3.59 2.89 11.15
C ASP A 199 -3.17 1.91 10.02
N PRO A 200 -2.41 2.36 9.00
CA PRO A 200 -2.01 1.50 7.88
C PRO A 200 -1.07 0.37 8.31
N THR A 201 -0.46 0.44 9.49
CA THR A 201 0.47 -0.59 9.99
C THR A 201 -0.20 -1.92 10.29
N ILE A 202 -1.53 -1.94 10.37
CA ILE A 202 -2.34 -3.17 10.49
C ILE A 202 -2.11 -4.07 9.26
N TYR A 203 -1.93 -3.46 8.09
CA TYR A 203 -1.72 -4.17 6.84
C TYR A 203 -0.25 -4.08 6.41
N PHE A 204 0.32 -2.88 6.33
CA PHE A 204 1.61 -2.66 5.72
C PHE A 204 2.74 -2.63 6.74
N ARG A 205 3.73 -3.51 6.58
CA ARG A 205 4.92 -3.53 7.45
C ARG A 205 5.91 -2.42 7.13
N ASN A 206 6.04 -2.08 5.85
CA ASN A 206 6.90 -1.02 5.36
C ASN A 206 6.02 0.13 4.86
N ILE A 207 6.17 1.32 5.43
CA ILE A 207 5.42 2.50 4.99
C ILE A 207 6.42 3.59 4.64
N TRP A 208 6.22 4.22 3.48
CA TRP A 208 7.07 5.26 2.96
C TRP A 208 6.24 6.47 2.56
N ASN A 209 6.72 7.66 2.90
CA ASN A 209 6.20 8.92 2.40
C ASN A 209 7.10 9.42 1.27
N VAL A 210 6.48 9.86 0.19
CA VAL A 210 7.10 10.50 -0.96
C VAL A 210 6.55 11.91 -1.03
N SER A 211 7.45 12.90 -1.04
CA SER A 211 7.09 14.31 -1.25
C SER A 211 7.99 14.91 -2.33
N GLU A 212 7.45 15.88 -3.07
CA GLU A 212 8.19 16.62 -4.09
C GLU A 212 8.25 18.10 -3.72
N ASP A 213 9.46 18.61 -3.50
CA ASP A 213 9.78 20.04 -3.52
C ASP A 213 9.94 20.47 -4.99
N ARG A 214 8.88 21.07 -5.54
CA ARG A 214 8.84 21.50 -6.95
C ARG A 214 9.83 22.64 -7.26
N GLU A 215 10.18 23.45 -6.26
CA GLU A 215 11.10 24.59 -6.44
C GLU A 215 12.54 24.10 -6.58
N LYS A 216 12.95 23.22 -5.67
CA LYS A 216 14.29 22.62 -5.69
C LYS A 216 14.39 21.43 -6.63
N LYS A 217 13.26 21.00 -7.19
CA LYS A 217 13.12 19.76 -7.93
C LYS A 217 13.64 18.58 -7.10
N ILE A 218 13.37 18.53 -5.79
CA ILE A 218 13.81 17.42 -4.95
C ILE A 218 12.62 16.54 -4.65
N ILE A 219 12.79 15.22 -4.73
CA ILE A 219 11.81 14.29 -4.19
C ILE A 219 12.44 13.58 -3.02
N SER A 220 11.79 13.65 -1.88
CA SER A 220 12.19 12.97 -0.65
C SER A 220 11.35 11.72 -0.44
N LEU A 221 12.02 10.65 -0.01
CA LEU A 221 11.43 9.39 0.43
C LEU A 221 11.79 9.18 1.89
N GLU A 222 10.79 9.14 2.75
CA GLU A 222 10.97 8.98 4.20
C GLU A 222 10.26 7.72 4.66
N LYS A 223 11.00 6.80 5.28
CA LYS A 223 10.38 5.64 5.93
C LYS A 223 9.61 6.12 7.16
N VAL A 224 8.34 5.75 7.24
CA VAL A 224 7.53 6.01 8.43
C VAL A 224 7.89 4.96 9.47
N GLY A 225 8.44 5.45 10.57
CA GLY A 225 8.87 4.64 11.69
C GLY A 225 7.75 4.10 12.57
N HIS A 226 8.04 2.98 13.22
CA HIS A 226 7.28 2.52 14.38
C HIS A 226 7.84 3.19 15.65
N GLU A 227 7.08 3.39 16.72
CA GLU A 227 7.61 4.03 17.95
C GLU A 227 8.73 3.25 18.70
N THR A 228 9.37 2.24 18.09
CA THR A 228 10.52 1.55 18.66
C THR A 228 11.82 1.95 17.97
N CYS A 229 12.59 2.75 18.70
CA CYS A 229 13.97 3.19 18.52
C CYS A 229 14.84 2.36 17.55
N GLU A 230 15.06 2.86 16.34
CA GLU A 230 16.33 2.66 15.65
C GLU A 230 17.31 3.76 16.13
N PRO A 231 18.52 3.42 16.61
CA PRO A 231 19.46 4.39 17.20
C PRO A 231 19.97 5.44 16.20
N ASP A 232 19.84 5.22 14.89
CA ASP A 232 20.35 6.09 13.82
C ASP A 232 19.25 6.88 13.07
N GLY A 233 17.99 6.81 13.53
CA GLY A 233 16.85 7.44 12.84
C GLY A 233 16.37 6.65 11.61
N TYR A 234 15.22 7.05 11.06
CA TYR A 234 14.61 6.37 9.91
C TYR A 234 15.32 6.71 8.60
N PRO A 235 15.48 5.75 7.67
CA PRO A 235 16.10 6.05 6.39
C PRO A 235 15.26 7.07 5.63
N SER A 236 15.87 8.21 5.34
CA SER A 236 15.39 9.21 4.39
C SER A 236 16.30 9.25 3.17
N PHE A 237 15.71 9.42 1.99
CA PHE A 237 16.43 9.56 0.74
C PHE A 237 15.93 10.79 0.01
N GLU A 238 16.83 11.67 -0.41
CA GLU A 238 16.50 12.82 -1.26
C GLU A 238 17.06 12.58 -2.66
N TYR A 239 16.28 12.92 -3.69
CA TYR A 239 16.76 12.90 -5.07
C TYR A 239 16.46 14.21 -5.77
N HIS A 240 17.41 14.73 -6.53
CA HIS A 240 17.20 15.90 -7.39
C HIS A 240 16.67 15.41 -8.74
N LYS A 241 15.52 15.91 -9.17
CA LYS A 241 14.92 15.73 -10.49
C LYS A 241 15.92 16.31 -11.49
N PHE A 242 16.65 15.39 -12.13
CA PHE A 242 17.57 15.56 -13.25
C PHE A 242 19.02 15.99 -12.92
N GLN A 243 19.94 15.01 -12.79
CA GLN A 243 21.16 14.92 -13.62
C GLN A 243 21.96 13.58 -13.54
N ASP A 244 21.66 12.60 -12.67
CA ASP A 244 22.63 11.49 -12.43
C ASP A 244 22.11 10.07 -12.02
N GLY A 245 20.86 9.71 -12.35
CA GLY A 245 20.50 8.30 -12.63
C GLY A 245 20.48 7.26 -11.47
N THR A 246 19.29 7.00 -10.93
CA THR A 246 18.76 5.65 -10.62
C THR A 246 19.54 4.71 -9.69
N ARG A 247 20.29 5.23 -8.69
CA ARG A 247 20.89 4.39 -7.62
C ARG A 247 20.06 4.33 -6.34
N ILE A 248 19.24 5.34 -6.06
CA ILE A 248 18.47 5.46 -4.81
C ILE A 248 17.23 4.56 -4.83
N LEU A 249 16.47 4.53 -5.92
CA LEU A 249 15.34 3.60 -6.04
C LEU A 249 15.78 2.15 -5.93
N LYS A 250 16.95 1.78 -6.47
CA LYS A 250 17.53 0.45 -6.25
C LYS A 250 17.82 0.19 -4.76
N LYS A 251 18.32 1.18 -4.02
CA LYS A 251 18.50 1.06 -2.56
C LYS A 251 17.15 0.91 -1.85
N VAL A 252 16.17 1.77 -2.15
CA VAL A 252 14.81 1.74 -1.59
C VAL A 252 14.13 0.38 -1.87
N PHE A 253 14.21 -0.11 -3.10
CA PHE A 253 13.66 -1.40 -3.50
C PHE A 253 14.39 -2.57 -2.85
N ARG A 254 15.70 -2.50 -2.64
CA ARG A 254 16.41 -3.49 -1.80
C ARG A 254 15.91 -3.45 -0.36
N THR A 255 15.69 -2.26 0.21
CA THR A 255 15.10 -2.12 1.55
C THR A 255 13.65 -2.58 1.61
N PHE A 256 12.93 -2.72 0.48
CA PHE A 256 11.63 -3.40 0.46
C PHE A 256 11.74 -4.93 0.60
N LEU A 257 12.90 -5.52 0.30
CA LEU A 257 13.20 -6.94 0.44
C LEU A 257 13.86 -7.33 1.76
N ASP A 258 14.23 -6.39 2.62
CA ASP A 258 14.78 -6.65 3.96
C ASP A 258 13.66 -6.55 5.00
#